data_AF-A0A377XDS3-F1
#
_entry.id   AF-A0A377XDS3-F1
#
_cell.length_a   1.000
_cell.length_b   1.000
_cell.length_c   1.000
_cell.angle_alpha   90.00
_cell.angle_beta   90.00
_cell.angle_gamma   90.00
#
_symmetry.space_group_name_H-M   'P 1'
#
loop_
_entity.id
_entity.type
_entity.pdbx_description
1 polymer ?
#
loop_
_entity_poly.entity_id
_entity_poly.type
_entity_poly.pdbx_seq_one_letter_code
_entity_poly.pdbx_strand_id
1 'polypeptide(L)'
;MSRQQLHEVIDQQIPSDNLFCALRIDGHFRHAHTRTVPRQTPPYRAMTDVLDDQPVFRFNQREGVLVGFRTPQHMQGINVAGYHEHFITDDRKGGGHLLDYQLDHGVLTFGEIHKLMIDLPADSAFLQANLHPDNLDAAIRSVES
;
A
#
# COMPACT_ATOMS: atom_id res chain seq x y z
N MET A 1 2.73 -18.55 -4.32
CA MET A 1 1.69 -17.77 -5.02
C MET A 1 2.22 -16.36 -5.29
N SER A 2 1.95 -15.80 -6.47
CA SER A 2 2.26 -14.39 -6.76
C SER A 2 1.29 -13.45 -6.04
N ARG A 3 1.66 -12.18 -5.96
CA ARG A 3 0.79 -11.07 -5.53
C ARG A 3 -0.60 -11.13 -6.20
N GLN A 4 -0.62 -11.19 -7.53
CA GLN A 4 -1.86 -11.25 -8.30
C GLN A 4 -2.75 -12.46 -7.94
N GLN A 5 -2.16 -13.65 -7.78
CA GLN A 5 -2.92 -14.85 -7.41
C GLN A 5 -3.55 -14.73 -6.01
N LEU A 6 -2.91 -14.01 -5.09
CA LEU A 6 -3.47 -13.76 -3.76
C LEU A 6 -4.59 -12.71 -3.81
N HIS A 7 -4.45 -11.67 -4.64
CA HIS A 7 -5.52 -10.70 -4.89
C HIS A 7 -6.75 -11.39 -5.49
N GLU A 8 -6.56 -12.29 -6.46
CA GLU A 8 -7.65 -13.06 -7.07
C GLU A 8 -8.42 -13.91 -6.05
N VAL A 9 -7.73 -14.51 -5.07
CA VAL A 9 -8.39 -15.26 -3.97
C VAL A 9 -9.29 -14.35 -3.15
N ILE A 10 -8.80 -13.17 -2.77
CA ILE A 10 -9.58 -12.20 -1.98
C ILE A 10 -10.75 -11.65 -2.81
N ASP A 11 -10.51 -11.33 -4.08
CA ASP A 11 -11.53 -10.79 -4.99
C ASP A 11 -12.65 -11.79 -5.28
N GLN A 12 -12.34 -13.10 -5.29
CA GLN A 12 -13.36 -14.15 -5.42
C GLN A 12 -14.25 -14.27 -4.17
N GLN A 13 -13.69 -14.05 -2.97
CA GLN A 13 -14.44 -14.15 -1.71
C GLN A 13 -15.17 -12.85 -1.35
N ILE A 14 -14.63 -11.70 -1.76
CA ILE A 14 -15.23 -10.36 -1.57
C ILE A 14 -15.38 -9.71 -2.96
N PRO A 15 -16.40 -10.11 -3.74
CA PRO A 15 -16.55 -9.70 -5.14
C PRO A 15 -16.96 -8.23 -5.33
N SER A 16 -17.48 -7.58 -4.28
CA SER A 16 -17.86 -6.17 -4.35
C SER A 16 -16.63 -5.28 -4.21
N ASP A 17 -16.30 -4.52 -5.27
CA ASP A 17 -15.32 -3.43 -5.21
C ASP A 17 -15.81 -2.25 -4.36
N ASN A 18 -17.08 -2.23 -3.94
CA ASN A 18 -17.64 -1.13 -3.15
C ASN A 18 -17.40 -1.27 -1.63
N LEU A 19 -16.68 -2.32 -1.21
CA LEU A 19 -16.33 -2.56 0.19
C LEU A 19 -14.81 -2.52 0.37
N PHE A 20 -14.40 -2.07 1.55
CA PHE A 20 -13.00 -2.16 1.96
C PHE A 20 -12.67 -3.59 2.39
N CYS A 21 -11.41 -3.98 2.25
CA CYS A 21 -10.88 -5.23 2.79
C CYS A 21 -9.59 -4.93 3.56
N ALA A 22 -9.42 -5.53 4.73
CA ALA A 22 -8.12 -5.62 5.38
C ALA A 22 -7.54 -7.02 5.16
N LEU A 23 -6.25 -7.11 4.87
CA LEU A 23 -5.54 -8.37 4.69
C LEU A 23 -4.25 -8.42 5.50
N ARG A 24 -3.89 -9.64 5.89
CA ARG A 24 -2.62 -9.95 6.54
C ARG A 24 -2.13 -11.32 6.07
N ILE A 25 -0.84 -11.40 5.76
CA ILE A 25 -0.16 -12.67 5.45
C ILE A 25 1.01 -12.83 6.40
N ASP A 26 1.01 -13.94 7.15
CA ASP A 26 2.17 -14.39 7.92
C ASP A 26 2.79 -15.58 7.19
N GLY A 27 4.09 -15.51 6.87
CA GLY A 27 4.74 -16.63 6.18
C GLY A 27 6.12 -16.35 5.63
N HIS A 28 6.55 -17.26 4.75
CA HIS A 28 7.83 -17.22 4.08
C HIS A 28 7.68 -16.69 2.66
N PHE A 29 8.33 -15.56 2.39
CA PHE A 29 8.33 -14.89 1.10
C PHE A 29 9.56 -15.31 0.30
N ARG A 30 9.33 -15.87 -0.88
CA ARG A 30 10.40 -16.20 -1.83
C ARG A 30 11.13 -14.94 -2.25
N HIS A 31 10.38 -13.90 -2.60
CA HIS A 31 10.89 -12.55 -2.73
C HIS A 31 9.84 -11.52 -2.31
N ALA A 32 10.31 -10.35 -1.86
CA ALA A 32 9.52 -9.16 -1.64
C ALA A 32 10.32 -7.93 -2.09
N HIS A 33 9.71 -7.12 -2.96
CA HIS A 33 10.25 -5.85 -3.42
C HIS A 33 9.53 -4.73 -2.69
N THR A 34 10.31 -3.91 -1.99
CA THR A 34 9.75 -2.80 -1.22
C THR A 34 10.43 -1.49 -1.58
N ARG A 35 9.73 -0.39 -1.32
CA ARG A 35 10.25 0.97 -1.36
C ARG A 35 10.05 1.62 0.00
N THR A 36 10.97 2.49 0.40
CA THR A 36 10.81 3.32 1.60
C THR A 36 11.03 4.78 1.24
N VAL A 37 10.05 5.62 1.56
CA VAL A 37 10.13 7.07 1.33
C VAL A 37 11.17 7.67 2.29
N PRO A 38 12.21 8.35 1.79
CA PRO A 38 13.20 8.99 2.66
C PRO A 38 12.62 10.23 3.35
N ARG A 39 13.22 10.62 4.47
CA ARG A 39 12.87 11.86 5.18
C ARG A 39 13.00 13.06 4.24
N GLN A 40 11.97 13.89 4.19
CA GLN A 40 11.98 15.14 3.45
C GLN A 40 12.32 16.33 4.37
N THR A 41 12.84 17.39 3.77
CA THR A 41 13.06 18.69 4.43
C THR A 41 12.34 19.79 3.65
N PRO A 42 11.82 20.83 4.32
CA PRO A 42 11.23 21.97 3.63
C PRO A 42 12.18 22.60 2.60
N PRO A 43 11.65 23.16 1.49
CA PRO A 43 10.23 23.19 1.12
C PRO A 43 9.71 21.82 0.67
N TYR A 44 8.55 21.40 1.18
CA TYR A 44 7.94 20.13 0.79
C TYR A 44 7.39 20.21 -0.64
N ARG A 45 7.62 19.15 -1.40
CA ARG A 45 7.25 19.03 -2.82
C ARG A 45 6.13 18.01 -2.99
N ALA A 46 5.55 17.95 -4.18
CA ALA A 46 4.62 16.88 -4.53
C ALA A 46 5.31 15.52 -4.45
N MET A 47 4.56 14.46 -4.11
CA MET A 47 5.16 13.14 -3.91
C MET A 47 5.79 12.58 -5.20
N THR A 48 5.26 12.96 -6.36
CA THR A 48 5.81 12.66 -7.69
C THR A 48 7.22 13.21 -7.89
N ASP A 49 7.58 14.31 -7.21
CA ASP A 49 8.86 15.00 -7.38
C ASP A 49 9.95 14.46 -6.43
N VAL A 50 9.59 13.49 -5.58
CA VAL A 50 10.46 12.87 -4.56
C VAL A 50 10.58 11.35 -4.75
N LEU A 51 10.14 10.83 -5.91
CA LEU A 51 10.24 9.40 -6.24
C LEU A 51 11.66 8.97 -6.65
N ASP A 52 12.43 9.85 -7.28
CA ASP A 52 13.72 9.51 -7.90
C ASP A 52 14.79 9.04 -6.90
N ASP A 53 14.68 9.45 -5.63
CA ASP A 53 15.63 9.11 -4.56
C ASP A 53 15.17 7.95 -3.67
N GLN A 54 14.10 7.24 -4.02
CA GLN A 54 13.54 6.22 -3.13
C GLN A 54 14.26 4.89 -3.25
N PRO A 55 14.91 4.39 -2.18
CA PRO A 55 15.58 3.11 -2.21
C PRO A 55 14.56 1.98 -2.41
N VAL A 56 14.80 1.16 -3.43
CA VAL A 56 14.11 -0.12 -3.63
C VAL A 56 14.94 -1.24 -3.01
N PHE A 57 14.34 -1.98 -2.09
CA PHE A 57 14.96 -3.11 -1.41
C PHE A 57 14.37 -4.42 -1.92
N ARG A 58 15.25 -5.41 -2.13
CA ARG A 58 14.88 -6.77 -2.49
C ARG A 58 15.18 -7.70 -1.33
N PHE A 59 14.14 -8.30 -0.77
CA PHE A 59 14.24 -9.37 0.22
C PHE A 59 14.05 -10.69 -0.50
N ASN A 60 14.93 -11.66 -0.24
CA ASN A 60 14.84 -13.01 -0.81
C ASN A 60 14.83 -14.02 0.33
N GLN A 61 13.93 -15.01 0.25
CA GLN A 61 13.81 -16.12 1.21
C GLN A 61 13.74 -15.61 2.66
N ARG A 62 12.72 -14.81 2.97
CA ARG A 62 12.52 -14.20 4.30
C ARG A 62 11.18 -14.58 4.87
N GLU A 63 11.18 -14.99 6.14
CA GLU A 63 9.98 -14.92 6.96
C GLU A 63 9.61 -13.46 7.25
N GLY A 64 8.31 -13.20 7.31
CA GLY A 64 7.80 -11.89 7.67
C GLY A 64 6.29 -11.81 7.66
N VAL A 65 5.81 -10.59 7.82
CA VAL A 65 4.40 -10.25 7.87
C VAL A 65 4.11 -9.20 6.80
N LEU A 66 3.11 -9.45 5.98
CA LEU A 66 2.48 -8.47 5.10
C LEU A 66 1.17 -8.02 5.73
N VAL A 67 0.92 -6.72 5.72
CA VAL A 67 -0.37 -6.12 6.10
C VAL A 67 -0.79 -5.17 5.00
N GLY A 68 -2.07 -5.14 4.65
CA GLY A 68 -2.57 -4.25 3.61
C GLY A 68 -4.06 -4.04 3.63
N PHE A 69 -4.51 -3.17 2.74
CA PHE A 69 -5.91 -2.89 2.49
C PHE A 69 -6.24 -2.98 1.00
N ARG A 70 -7.47 -3.40 0.68
CA ARG A 70 -8.11 -3.16 -0.61
C ARG A 70 -9.11 -2.02 -0.45
N THR A 71 -8.90 -0.93 -1.16
CA THR A 71 -9.78 0.25 -1.17
C THR A 71 -10.61 0.27 -2.45
N PRO A 72 -11.92 0.60 -2.39
CA PRO A 72 -12.76 0.78 -3.57
C PRO A 72 -12.17 1.72 -4.63
N GLN A 73 -12.36 1.43 -5.93
CA GLN A 73 -11.79 2.28 -6.99
C GLN A 73 -12.28 3.73 -6.93
N HIS A 74 -13.53 3.94 -6.53
CA HIS A 74 -14.14 5.27 -6.43
C HIS A 74 -13.65 6.11 -5.23
N MET A 75 -12.80 5.56 -4.37
CA MET A 75 -12.22 6.24 -3.19
C MET A 75 -10.79 6.76 -3.43
N GLN A 76 -10.28 6.68 -4.67
CA GLN A 76 -8.98 7.24 -5.02
C GLN A 76 -8.89 8.72 -4.62
N GLY A 77 -7.78 9.10 -3.99
CA GLY A 77 -7.56 10.47 -3.51
C GLY A 77 -7.94 10.68 -2.04
N ILE A 78 -8.98 9.99 -1.54
CA ILE A 78 -9.22 9.85 -0.10
C ILE A 78 -8.22 8.85 0.49
N ASN A 79 -7.97 7.77 -0.24
CA ASN A 79 -6.97 6.74 0.07
C ASN A 79 -6.36 6.21 -1.25
N VAL A 80 -5.48 5.21 -1.18
CA VAL A 80 -4.92 4.51 -2.34
C VAL A 80 -5.92 3.46 -2.83
N ALA A 81 -6.52 3.67 -4.00
CA ALA A 81 -7.45 2.73 -4.62
C ALA A 81 -6.77 1.40 -5.03
N GLY A 82 -7.48 0.29 -4.84
CA GLY A 82 -6.93 -1.06 -5.05
C GLY A 82 -6.14 -1.56 -3.85
N TYR A 83 -5.17 -2.45 -4.10
CA TYR A 83 -4.37 -3.08 -3.05
C TYR A 83 -3.17 -2.20 -2.66
N HIS A 84 -3.12 -1.84 -1.37
CA HIS A 84 -2.01 -1.13 -0.75
C HIS A 84 -1.43 -1.97 0.39
N GLU A 85 -0.21 -2.44 0.21
CA GLU A 85 0.38 -3.50 1.04
C GLU A 85 1.76 -3.09 1.55
N HIS A 86 2.06 -3.41 2.80
CA HIS A 86 3.35 -3.16 3.44
C HIS A 86 3.90 -4.48 3.98
N PHE A 87 5.22 -4.58 4.08
CA PHE A 87 5.93 -5.77 4.55
C PHE A 87 6.89 -5.44 5.68
N ILE A 88 7.03 -6.36 6.63
CA ILE A 88 8.09 -6.35 7.64
C ILE A 88 8.66 -7.76 7.82
N THR A 89 9.98 -7.85 7.84
CA THR A 89 10.72 -9.10 8.08
C THR A 89 10.54 -9.63 9.49
N ASP A 90 10.77 -10.93 9.71
CA ASP A 90 10.55 -11.51 11.04
C ASP A 90 11.47 -10.91 12.13
N ASP A 91 12.72 -10.62 11.76
CA ASP A 91 13.68 -9.95 12.66
C ASP A 91 13.35 -8.47 12.94
N ARG A 92 12.31 -7.92 12.29
CA ARG A 92 11.85 -6.52 12.37
C ARG A 92 12.93 -5.49 11.98
N LYS A 93 13.94 -5.88 11.21
CA LYS A 93 15.04 -4.99 10.78
C LYS A 93 14.92 -4.51 9.34
N GLY A 94 14.02 -5.10 8.56
CA GLY A 94 13.76 -4.69 7.18
C GLY A 94 12.28 -4.76 6.83
N GLY A 95 11.87 -3.97 5.85
CA GLY A 95 10.49 -3.88 5.40
C GLY A 95 10.29 -2.70 4.45
N GLY A 96 9.03 -2.34 4.24
CA GLY A 96 8.66 -1.16 3.47
C GLY A 96 7.30 -1.31 2.79
N HIS A 97 6.97 -0.31 1.97
CA HIS A 97 5.82 -0.33 1.09
C HIS A 97 6.08 -1.32 -0.06
N LEU A 98 5.19 -2.28 -0.29
CA LEU A 98 5.37 -3.34 -1.27
C LEU A 98 5.04 -2.88 -2.69
N LEU A 99 5.96 -3.20 -3.61
CA LEU A 99 5.74 -3.06 -5.06
C LEU A 99 5.32 -4.41 -5.66
N ASP A 100 5.98 -5.50 -5.22
CA ASP A 100 5.71 -6.85 -5.67
C ASP A 100 6.20 -7.89 -4.65
N TYR A 101 5.64 -9.11 -4.69
CA TYR A 101 6.08 -10.23 -3.88
C TYR A 101 5.64 -11.58 -4.44
N GLN A 102 6.35 -12.61 -4.00
CA GLN A 102 5.96 -14.01 -4.19
C GLN A 102 6.02 -14.75 -2.85
N LEU A 103 4.86 -15.21 -2.40
CA LEU A 103 4.74 -16.04 -1.22
C LEU A 103 5.15 -17.48 -1.55
N ASP A 104 6.00 -18.08 -0.74
CA ASP A 104 6.35 -19.49 -0.87
C ASP A 104 5.31 -20.35 -0.13
N HIS A 105 5.11 -20.07 1.15
CA HIS A 105 4.05 -20.64 1.99
C HIS A 105 3.70 -19.69 3.14
N GLY A 106 2.49 -19.79 3.67
CA GLY A 106 2.03 -18.92 4.75
C GLY A 106 0.52 -19.02 4.97
N VAL A 107 0.01 -18.16 5.86
CA VAL A 107 -1.42 -18.05 6.18
C VAL A 107 -1.89 -16.67 5.78
N LEU A 108 -2.87 -16.63 4.87
CA LEU A 108 -3.60 -15.41 4.51
C LEU A 108 -4.86 -15.31 5.39
N THR A 109 -5.03 -14.15 6.03
CA THR A 109 -6.25 -13.77 6.74
C THR A 109 -6.74 -12.44 6.19
N PHE A 110 -8.05 -12.29 5.99
CA PHE A 110 -8.65 -11.08 5.47
C PHE A 110 -10.11 -10.94 5.90
N GLY A 111 -10.66 -9.73 5.77
CA GLY A 111 -12.05 -9.46 6.11
C GLY A 111 -12.56 -8.16 5.52
N GLU A 112 -13.87 -8.10 5.26
CA GLU A 112 -14.56 -6.93 4.72
C GLU A 112 -14.83 -5.87 5.79
N ILE A 113 -14.83 -4.61 5.36
CA ILE A 113 -15.06 -3.44 6.21
C ILE A 113 -16.10 -2.55 5.54
N HIS A 114 -17.18 -2.26 6.27
CA HIS A 114 -18.35 -1.52 5.79
C HIS A 114 -18.40 -0.05 6.26
N LYS A 115 -17.41 0.39 7.04
CA LYS A 115 -17.38 1.73 7.63
C LYS A 115 -16.02 2.36 7.41
N LEU A 116 -16.04 3.57 6.86
CA LEU A 116 -14.89 4.46 6.77
C LEU A 116 -15.15 5.64 7.70
N MET A 117 -14.17 5.98 8.53
CA MET A 117 -14.13 7.22 9.29
C MET A 117 -12.98 8.06 8.73
N ILE A 118 -13.25 9.32 8.40
CA ILE A 118 -12.25 10.26 7.90
C ILE A 118 -12.09 11.34 8.95
N ASP A 119 -10.85 11.58 9.37
CA ASP A 119 -10.50 12.66 10.28
C ASP A 119 -9.62 13.67 9.51
N LEU A 120 -9.98 14.95 9.58
CA LEU A 120 -9.35 16.00 8.78
C LEU A 120 -8.41 16.83 9.65
N PRO A 121 -7.13 17.00 9.26
CA PRO A 121 -6.22 17.91 9.94
C PRO A 121 -6.74 19.36 9.93
N ALA A 122 -6.44 20.12 10.98
CA ALA A 122 -6.86 21.52 11.13
C ALA A 122 -5.73 22.54 10.87
N ASP A 123 -4.54 22.08 10.51
CA ASP A 123 -3.39 22.96 10.30
C ASP A 123 -3.45 23.69 8.94
N SER A 124 -2.74 24.81 8.84
CA SER A 124 -2.78 25.65 7.65
C SER A 124 -2.27 24.97 6.39
N ALA A 125 -1.34 24.00 6.49
CA ALA A 125 -0.83 23.32 5.31
C ALA A 125 -1.91 22.44 4.68
N PHE A 126 -2.71 21.73 5.48
CA PHE A 126 -3.88 21.01 4.98
C PHE A 126 -4.97 21.96 4.45
N LEU A 127 -5.32 23.01 5.20
CA LEU A 127 -6.39 23.95 4.83
C LEU A 127 -6.12 24.73 3.53
N GLN A 128 -4.85 24.84 3.12
CA GLN A 128 -4.43 25.51 1.89
C GLN A 128 -4.03 24.53 0.76
N ALA A 129 -4.08 23.22 1.00
CA ALA A 129 -3.68 22.22 0.02
C ALA A 129 -4.67 22.14 -1.16
N ASN A 130 -4.15 21.97 -2.38
CA ASN A 130 -4.96 21.60 -3.52
C ASN A 130 -5.22 20.09 -3.50
N LEU A 131 -6.43 19.68 -3.07
CA LEU A 131 -6.83 18.28 -2.96
C LEU A 131 -7.63 17.76 -4.16
N HIS A 132 -7.79 18.56 -5.22
CA HIS A 132 -8.47 18.15 -6.44
C HIS A 132 -7.70 18.55 -7.71
N PRO A 133 -6.41 18.17 -7.85
CA PRO A 133 -5.68 18.38 -9.09
C PRO A 133 -6.19 17.45 -10.19
N ASP A 134 -6.14 17.91 -11.45
CA ASP A 134 -6.66 17.17 -12.61
C ASP A 134 -6.02 15.78 -12.79
N ASN A 135 -4.77 15.60 -12.33
CA ASN A 135 -4.00 14.37 -12.49
C ASN A 135 -3.96 13.48 -11.24
N LEU A 136 -4.89 13.67 -10.27
CA LEU A 136 -4.84 13.00 -8.96
C LEU A 136 -4.71 11.46 -9.05
N ASP A 137 -5.53 10.80 -9.86
CA ASP A 137 -5.50 9.33 -10.00
C ASP A 137 -4.15 8.84 -10.56
N ALA A 138 -3.67 9.46 -11.63
CA ALA A 138 -2.39 9.09 -12.26
C ALA A 138 -1.20 9.34 -11.32
N ALA A 139 -1.23 10.45 -10.57
CA ALA A 139 -0.18 10.80 -9.61
C ALA A 139 -0.09 9.81 -8.45
N ILE A 140 -1.22 9.38 -7.89
CA ILE A 140 -1.21 8.38 -6.81
C ILE A 140 -0.69 7.04 -7.34
N ARG A 141 -1.17 6.59 -8.51
CA ARG A 141 -0.72 5.31 -9.09
C ARG A 141 0.78 5.30 -9.38
N SER A 142 1.36 6.38 -9.89
CA SER A 142 2.80 6.45 -10.15
C SER A 142 3.65 6.45 -8.88
N VAL A 143 3.09 6.97 -7.78
CA VAL A 143 3.75 7.05 -6.47
C VAL A 143 3.66 5.75 -5.69
N GLU A 144 2.63 4.93 -5.91
CA GLU A 144 2.36 3.68 -5.19
C GLU A 144 2.80 2.42 -5.96
N SER A 145 3.35 2.58 -7.18
CA SER A 145 3.87 1.49 -8.02
C SER A 145 5.39 1.42 -8.07
#